data_AF-A0AAU0R656-F1
#
_entry.id   AF-A0AAU0R656-F1
#
_cell.length_a   1.000
_cell.length_b   1.000
_cell.length_c   1.000
_cell.angle_alpha   90.00
_cell.angle_beta   90.00
_cell.angle_gamma   90.00
#
_symmetry.space_group_name_H-M   'P 1'
#
loop_
_entity.id
_entity.type
_entity.pdbx_description
1 polymer ?
#
loop_
_entity_poly.entity_id
_entity_poly.type
_entity_poly.pdbx_seq_one_letter_code
_entity_poly.pdbx_strand_id
1 'polypeptide(L)'
;MKCIRASKPVIPECRANLMLYRVVLPFVRNQSGSSIDSSWIYITKGLNHVERNNDGTYYGKAPAAIVDLKVAVRYIRHNKGVLPGDADYIISTGVSAGGALPGLLAASGNCHLYDAYLNETGAADEPDNIYASACFCPITDLEHADGAYEWMYGDKNSDFVKE
;
A
#
# COMPACT_ATOMS: atom_id res chain seq x y z
N MET A 1 6.36 -5.75 -24.38
CA MET A 1 5.13 -6.13 -23.63
C MET A 1 5.31 -7.53 -23.08
N LYS A 2 5.66 -7.67 -21.79
CA LYS A 2 5.68 -8.98 -21.11
C LYS A 2 4.40 -9.08 -20.29
N CYS A 3 3.48 -9.89 -20.81
CA CYS A 3 2.22 -10.27 -20.21
C CYS A 3 2.49 -10.96 -18.86
N ILE A 4 1.96 -10.42 -17.75
CA ILE A 4 2.04 -11.06 -16.44
C ILE A 4 1.03 -12.22 -16.45
N ARG A 5 1.54 -13.42 -16.72
CA ARG A 5 0.82 -14.68 -16.52
C ARG A 5 0.58 -14.86 -15.02
N ALA A 6 -0.69 -14.96 -14.61
CA ALA A 6 -1.06 -15.46 -13.30
C ALA A 6 -0.58 -16.93 -13.16
N SER A 7 0.53 -17.13 -12.45
CA SER A 7 0.98 -18.45 -12.01
C SER A 7 0.62 -18.67 -10.53
N LYS A 8 0.15 -19.88 -10.25
CA LYS A 8 -0.34 -20.47 -8.99
C LYS A 8 0.38 -20.00 -7.70
N PRO A 9 -0.31 -20.05 -6.54
CA PRO A 9 0.25 -19.58 -5.27
C PRO A 9 1.30 -20.58 -4.80
N VAL A 10 2.57 -20.26 -5.07
CA VAL A 10 3.68 -20.76 -4.28
C VAL A 10 3.93 -19.68 -3.24
N ILE A 11 3.88 -20.05 -1.97
CA ILE A 11 4.35 -19.23 -0.86
C ILE A 11 5.81 -19.66 -0.65
N PRO A 12 6.83 -18.95 -1.18
CA PRO A 12 8.17 -19.11 -0.67
C PRO A 12 8.32 -18.23 0.57
N GLU A 13 8.88 -18.84 1.61
CA GLU A 13 9.18 -18.25 2.92
C GLU A 13 9.76 -16.83 2.82
N CYS A 14 9.09 -15.91 3.52
CA CYS A 14 9.59 -14.57 3.79
C CYS A 14 10.85 -14.65 4.64
N ARG A 15 12.00 -14.33 4.06
CA ARG A 15 13.17 -13.88 4.81
C ARG A 15 13.21 -12.35 4.79
N ALA A 16 13.32 -11.79 6.00
CA ALA A 16 13.49 -10.39 6.37
C ALA A 16 12.24 -9.48 6.26
N ASN A 17 11.78 -9.12 7.45
CA ASN A 17 10.84 -8.07 7.86
C ASN A 17 10.57 -6.90 6.88
N LEU A 18 9.29 -6.50 6.90
CA LEU A 18 8.63 -5.32 6.34
C LEU A 18 8.13 -5.39 4.88
N MET A 19 6.80 -5.53 4.79
CA MET A 19 5.89 -4.88 3.83
C MET A 19 5.31 -5.73 2.69
N LEU A 20 4.48 -6.73 3.04
CA LEU A 20 3.36 -7.13 2.19
C LEU A 20 2.21 -6.12 2.35
N TYR A 21 1.84 -5.41 1.28
CA TYR A 21 0.67 -4.54 1.27
C TYR A 21 -0.52 -5.25 0.66
N ARG A 22 -1.70 -5.08 1.25
CA ARG A 22 -2.90 -5.79 0.82
C ARG A 22 -3.96 -4.78 0.41
N VAL A 23 -4.33 -4.82 -0.87
CA VAL A 23 -5.55 -4.21 -1.38
C VAL A 23 -6.63 -5.28 -1.36
N VAL A 24 -7.77 -4.97 -0.77
CA VAL A 24 -8.86 -5.89 -0.52
C VAL A 24 -10.11 -5.42 -1.27
N LEU A 25 -10.73 -6.30 -2.06
CA LEU A 25 -11.97 -6.03 -2.79
C LEU A 25 -13.07 -6.98 -2.31
N PRO A 26 -14.30 -6.54 -2.03
CA PRO A 26 -15.39 -7.44 -1.71
C PRO A 26 -15.90 -8.15 -2.96
N PHE A 27 -16.34 -9.40 -2.81
CA PHE A 27 -16.94 -10.21 -3.87
C PHE A 27 -18.40 -9.80 -4.14
N VAL A 28 -18.77 -9.60 -5.40
CA VAL A 28 -20.18 -9.43 -5.81
C VAL A 28 -20.82 -10.82 -5.93
N ARG A 29 -21.69 -11.20 -4.98
CA ARG A 29 -22.40 -12.50 -4.99
C ARG A 29 -23.52 -12.50 -6.02
N ASN A 30 -23.52 -13.47 -6.94
CA ASN A 30 -24.76 -14.02 -7.49
C ASN A 30 -25.46 -14.83 -6.37
N GLN A 31 -26.78 -14.69 -6.21
CA GLN A 31 -27.57 -15.22 -5.08
C GLN A 31 -27.82 -16.75 -5.13
N SER A 32 -26.79 -17.57 -5.31
CA SER A 32 -26.93 -19.03 -5.18
C SER A 32 -25.77 -19.57 -4.34
N GLY A 33 -26.09 -19.94 -3.11
CA GLY A 33 -25.14 -20.05 -2.00
C GLY A 33 -24.09 -21.14 -2.07
N SER A 34 -23.03 -20.94 -1.30
CA SER A 34 -22.44 -21.88 -0.35
C SER A 34 -21.25 -21.22 0.35
N SER A 35 -20.94 -21.74 1.52
CA SER A 35 -20.09 -21.18 2.57
C SER A 35 -18.59 -21.44 2.35
N ILE A 36 -17.85 -20.35 2.19
CA ILE A 36 -16.44 -20.23 2.58
C ILE A 36 -16.28 -18.79 3.10
N ASP A 37 -15.41 -18.59 4.08
CA ASP A 37 -15.11 -17.34 4.81
C ASP A 37 -14.49 -16.21 3.94
N SER A 38 -14.85 -16.18 2.65
CA SER A 38 -14.09 -15.58 1.55
C SER A 38 -14.90 -14.54 0.80
N SER A 39 -15.43 -13.53 1.50
CA SER A 39 -16.10 -12.39 0.86
C SER A 39 -15.13 -11.38 0.24
N TRP A 40 -13.82 -11.64 0.28
CA TRP A 40 -12.77 -10.69 -0.08
C TRP A 40 -11.72 -11.27 -1.02
N ILE A 41 -11.28 -10.46 -1.97
CA ILE A 41 -10.16 -10.72 -2.88
C ILE A 41 -8.98 -9.90 -2.41
N TYR A 42 -7.82 -10.55 -2.34
CA TYR A 42 -6.61 -9.95 -1.85
C TYR A 42 -5.62 -9.77 -2.99
N ILE A 43 -5.27 -8.52 -3.25
CA ILE A 43 -4.30 -8.12 -4.25
C ILE A 43 -3.09 -7.56 -3.50
N THR A 44 -1.96 -8.25 -3.64
CA THR A 44 -0.68 -7.81 -3.08
C THR A 44 0.14 -7.14 -4.17
N LYS A 45 0.61 -5.91 -3.92
CA LYS A 45 1.53 -5.20 -4.80
C LYS A 45 2.88 -5.08 -4.12
N GLY A 46 3.94 -5.52 -4.81
CA GLY A 46 5.31 -5.17 -4.44
C GLY A 46 5.56 -3.71 -4.80
N LEU A 47 6.06 -2.93 -3.84
CA LEU A 47 6.44 -1.53 -4.04
C LEU A 47 7.93 -1.43 -4.27
N ASN A 48 8.35 -0.42 -5.04
CA ASN A 48 9.76 -0.14 -5.21
C ASN A 48 10.39 0.25 -3.86
N HIS A 49 11.43 -0.48 -3.45
CA HIS A 49 12.24 -0.16 -2.27
C HIS A 49 13.41 0.74 -2.67
N VAL A 50 14.02 1.43 -1.69
CA VAL A 50 15.20 2.25 -1.97
C VAL A 50 16.36 1.35 -2.37
N GLU A 51 16.59 1.28 -3.67
CA GLU A 51 17.61 0.45 -4.29
C GLU A 51 18.46 1.29 -5.24
N ARG A 52 19.61 0.75 -5.65
CA ARG A 52 20.54 1.43 -6.55
C ARG A 52 20.62 0.67 -7.86
N ASN A 53 20.37 1.38 -8.95
CA ASN A 53 20.61 0.89 -10.30
C ASN A 53 22.11 0.68 -10.55
N ASN A 54 22.40 -0.06 -11.63
CA ASN A 54 23.77 -0.32 -12.07
C ASN A 54 24.52 0.96 -12.49
N ASP A 55 23.79 2.00 -12.91
CA ASP A 55 24.34 3.33 -13.24
C ASP A 55 24.59 4.22 -12.02
N GLY A 56 24.31 3.73 -10.81
CA GLY A 56 24.48 4.46 -9.56
C GLY A 56 23.28 5.31 -9.14
N THR A 57 22.22 5.39 -9.95
CA THR A 57 21.00 6.12 -9.60
C THR A 57 20.18 5.36 -8.56
N TYR A 58 19.59 6.07 -7.60
CA TYR A 58 18.69 5.46 -6.61
C TYR A 58 17.24 5.53 -7.09
N TYR A 59 16.51 4.43 -6.99
CA TYR A 59 15.06 4.36 -7.23
C TYR A 59 14.31 3.92 -5.98
N GLY A 60 12.97 4.00 -5.99
CA GLY A 60 12.12 3.60 -4.86
C GLY A 60 12.15 4.53 -3.65
N LYS A 61 12.74 5.71 -3.77
CA LYS A 61 12.60 6.80 -2.79
C LYS A 61 11.19 7.41 -2.86
N ALA A 62 10.76 8.07 -1.79
CA ALA A 62 9.50 8.81 -1.80
C ALA A 62 9.45 9.78 -3.02
N PRO A 63 8.33 9.85 -3.76
CA PRO A 63 7.01 9.25 -3.49
C PRO A 63 6.74 7.89 -4.19
N ALA A 64 7.74 7.16 -4.67
CA ALA A 64 7.55 5.98 -5.53
C ALA A 64 6.57 4.93 -4.96
N ALA A 65 6.67 4.61 -3.67
CA ALA A 65 5.82 3.60 -3.02
C ALA A 65 4.32 3.97 -3.03
N ILE A 66 3.98 5.25 -2.80
CA ILE A 66 2.57 5.69 -2.86
C ILE A 66 2.07 5.78 -4.30
N VAL A 67 2.94 6.17 -5.25
CA VAL A 67 2.62 6.17 -6.68
C VAL A 67 2.29 4.75 -7.15
N ASP A 68 3.10 3.75 -6.80
CA ASP A 68 2.86 2.34 -7.14
C ASP A 68 1.50 1.82 -6.64
N LEU A 69 1.08 2.24 -5.43
CA LEU A 69 -0.24 1.89 -4.88
C LEU A 69 -1.37 2.56 -5.66
N LYS A 70 -1.22 3.85 -6.00
CA LYS A 70 -2.20 4.57 -6.82
C LYS A 70 -2.33 3.92 -8.20
N VAL A 71 -1.22 3.59 -8.85
CA VAL A 71 -1.21 2.84 -10.12
C VAL A 71 -1.96 1.51 -9.97
N ALA A 72 -1.78 0.79 -8.86
CA ALA A 72 -2.49 -0.46 -8.62
C ALA A 72 -4.01 -0.25 -8.47
N VAL A 73 -4.46 0.81 -7.79
CA VAL A 73 -5.90 1.16 -7.70
C VAL A 73 -6.46 1.49 -9.07
N ARG A 74 -5.77 2.30 -9.85
CA ARG A 74 -6.17 2.65 -11.22
C ARG A 74 -6.25 1.41 -12.12
N TYR A 75 -5.29 0.50 -12.00
CA TYR A 75 -5.30 -0.78 -12.70
C TYR A 75 -6.52 -1.63 -12.32
N ILE A 76 -6.85 -1.72 -11.03
CA ILE A 76 -8.02 -2.48 -10.56
C ILE A 76 -9.31 -1.92 -11.17
N ARG A 77 -9.48 -0.61 -11.14
CA ARG A 77 -10.67 0.06 -11.71
C ARG A 77 -10.75 -0.07 -13.22
N HIS A 78 -9.63 0.09 -13.92
CA HIS A 78 -9.58 -0.07 -15.36
C HIS A 78 -10.00 -1.47 -15.82
N ASN A 79 -9.71 -2.48 -14.99
CA ASN A 79 -10.07 -3.88 -15.25
C ASN A 79 -11.38 -4.28 -14.54
N LYS A 80 -12.25 -3.33 -14.20
CA LYS A 80 -13.60 -3.61 -13.68
C LYS A 80 -14.35 -4.51 -14.65
N GLY A 81 -14.95 -5.58 -14.12
CA GLY A 81 -15.64 -6.60 -14.94
C GLY A 81 -14.74 -7.72 -15.47
N VAL A 82 -13.41 -7.54 -15.45
CA VAL A 82 -12.44 -8.62 -15.68
C VAL A 82 -11.95 -9.17 -14.34
N LEU A 83 -11.57 -8.27 -13.42
CA LEU A 83 -11.24 -8.65 -12.06
C LEU A 83 -12.53 -8.93 -11.28
N PRO A 84 -12.56 -10.01 -10.48
CA PRO A 84 -13.68 -10.25 -9.58
C PRO A 84 -13.73 -9.17 -8.50
N GLY A 85 -14.93 -8.94 -7.95
CA GLY A 85 -15.17 -7.97 -6.88
C GLY A 85 -15.57 -6.58 -7.37
N ASP A 86 -15.96 -5.73 -6.42
CA ASP A 86 -16.41 -4.37 -6.71
C ASP A 86 -15.27 -3.35 -6.56
N ALA A 87 -14.83 -2.79 -7.69
CA ALA A 87 -13.77 -1.79 -7.75
C ALA A 87 -14.13 -0.47 -7.05
N ASP A 88 -15.39 -0.26 -6.66
CA ASP A 88 -15.80 0.88 -5.86
C ASP A 88 -15.61 0.64 -4.34
N TYR A 89 -15.37 -0.61 -3.92
CA TYR A 89 -15.14 -1.00 -2.53
C TYR A 89 -13.70 -1.46 -2.28
N ILE A 90 -12.74 -0.68 -2.75
CA ILE A 90 -11.32 -0.95 -2.50
C ILE A 90 -10.97 -0.60 -1.04
N ILE A 91 -10.42 -1.55 -0.29
CA ILE A 91 -9.91 -1.33 1.07
C ILE A 91 -8.41 -1.58 1.10
N SER A 92 -7.62 -0.61 1.56
CA SER A 92 -6.17 -0.80 1.77
C SER A 92 -5.85 -1.15 3.22
N THR A 93 -4.85 -2.00 3.46
CA THR A 93 -4.39 -2.30 4.82
C THR A 93 -2.89 -2.53 4.92
N GLY A 94 -2.32 -2.25 6.11
CA GLY A 94 -0.92 -2.46 6.42
C GLY A 94 -0.54 -2.10 7.87
N VAL A 95 0.70 -2.41 8.25
CA VAL A 95 1.24 -2.34 9.62
C VAL A 95 2.54 -1.53 9.64
N SER A 96 2.78 -0.70 10.67
CA SER A 96 4.02 0.08 10.85
C SER A 96 4.25 1.08 9.70
N ALA A 97 5.44 1.15 9.10
CA ALA A 97 5.69 1.91 7.87
C ALA A 97 4.73 1.47 6.74
N GLY A 98 4.35 0.18 6.76
CA GLY A 98 3.35 -0.38 5.87
C GLY A 98 1.93 0.07 6.15
N GLY A 99 1.64 0.60 7.35
CA GLY A 99 0.36 1.21 7.73
C GLY A 99 0.27 2.68 7.34
N ALA A 100 1.41 3.36 7.16
CA ALA A 100 1.46 4.75 6.69
C ALA A 100 0.93 4.89 5.27
N LEU A 101 1.29 3.97 4.39
CA LEU A 101 0.93 4.01 2.97
C LEU A 101 -0.58 3.81 2.67
N PRO A 102 -1.29 2.83 3.29
CA PRO A 102 -2.75 2.76 3.27
C PRO A 102 -3.43 4.03 3.78
N GLY A 103 -2.89 4.64 4.84
CA GLY A 103 -3.42 5.91 5.38
C GLY A 103 -3.25 7.05 4.39
N LEU A 104 -2.05 7.17 3.83
CA LEU A 104 -1.73 8.16 2.81
C LEU A 104 -2.53 7.95 1.52
N LEU A 105 -2.74 6.71 1.09
CA LEU A 105 -3.56 6.38 -0.09
C LEU A 105 -5.01 6.84 0.09
N ALA A 106 -5.61 6.56 1.25
CA ALA A 106 -6.95 7.05 1.59
C ALA A 106 -7.00 8.58 1.64
N ALA A 107 -6.04 9.21 2.32
CA ALA A 107 -6.01 10.66 2.51
C ALA A 107 -5.74 11.43 1.21
N SER A 108 -5.05 10.81 0.24
CA SER A 108 -4.62 11.47 -0.99
C SER A 108 -5.36 11.00 -2.25
N GLY A 109 -6.52 10.36 -2.12
CA GLY A 109 -7.29 9.88 -3.28
C GLY A 109 -7.55 10.99 -4.30
N ASN A 110 -7.19 10.74 -5.57
CA ASN A 110 -7.29 11.68 -6.69
C ASN A 110 -6.52 13.01 -6.49
N CYS A 111 -5.50 13.02 -5.62
CA CYS A 111 -4.69 14.22 -5.37
C CYS A 111 -3.75 14.53 -6.54
N HIS A 112 -3.87 15.76 -7.08
CA HIS A 112 -3.11 16.25 -8.23
C HIS A 112 -1.59 16.28 -8.04
N LEU A 113 -1.10 16.24 -6.79
CA LEU A 113 0.34 16.17 -6.50
C LEU A 113 1.01 14.93 -7.13
N TYR A 114 0.22 13.89 -7.45
CA TYR A 114 0.73 12.66 -8.04
C TYR A 114 0.57 12.56 -9.55
N ASP A 115 -0.10 13.51 -10.22
CA ASP A 115 -0.47 13.40 -11.64
C ASP A 115 0.75 13.24 -12.55
N ALA A 116 1.80 14.03 -12.33
CA ALA A 116 3.03 13.95 -13.13
C ALA A 116 3.68 12.56 -13.02
N TYR A 117 3.76 12.01 -11.81
CA TYR A 117 4.31 10.68 -11.57
C TYR A 117 3.44 9.58 -12.18
N LEU A 118 2.11 9.70 -12.07
CA LEU A 118 1.17 8.72 -12.63
C LEU A 118 1.22 8.71 -14.16
N ASN A 119 1.35 9.88 -14.78
CA ASN A 119 1.55 10.01 -16.21
C ASN A 119 2.90 9.40 -16.66
N GLU A 120 3.99 9.64 -15.92
CA GLU A 120 5.31 9.08 -16.21
C GLU A 120 5.30 7.54 -16.17
N THR A 121 4.57 6.95 -15.21
CA THR A 121 4.43 5.49 -15.12
C THR A 121 3.54 4.87 -16.20
N GLY A 122 2.79 5.67 -16.96
CA GLY A 122 1.77 5.18 -17.89
C GLY A 122 0.58 4.52 -17.17
N ALA A 123 0.20 5.05 -16.01
CA ALA A 123 -0.95 4.56 -15.25
C ALA A 123 -2.23 4.64 -16.09
N ALA A 124 -3.19 3.74 -15.83
CA ALA A 124 -4.51 3.83 -16.46
C ALA A 124 -5.19 5.17 -16.09
N ASP A 125 -5.99 5.71 -17.01
CA ASP A 125 -6.76 6.93 -16.80
C ASP A 125 -8.05 6.63 -16.00
N GLU A 126 -7.85 6.36 -14.71
CA GLU A 126 -8.89 5.99 -13.75
C GLU A 126 -8.65 6.72 -12.42
N PRO A 127 -9.68 6.90 -11.58
CA PRO A 127 -9.49 7.49 -10.26
C PRO A 127 -8.69 6.55 -9.34
N ASP A 128 -7.97 7.12 -8.36
CA ASP A 128 -7.17 6.38 -7.37
C ASP A 128 -7.68 6.50 -5.93
N ASN A 129 -8.88 7.07 -5.73
CA ASN A 129 -9.54 7.03 -4.43
C ASN A 129 -10.03 5.61 -4.07
N ILE A 130 -9.98 5.31 -2.78
CA ILE A 130 -10.38 4.03 -2.19
C ILE A 130 -11.57 4.22 -1.23
N TYR A 131 -12.25 3.13 -0.88
CA TYR A 131 -13.43 3.15 -0.02
C TYR A 131 -13.06 3.31 1.46
N ALA A 132 -12.09 2.52 1.93
CA ALA A 132 -11.66 2.54 3.32
C ALA A 132 -10.19 2.15 3.46
N SER A 133 -9.63 2.44 4.63
CA SER A 133 -8.28 2.01 4.98
C SER A 133 -8.20 1.52 6.41
N ALA A 134 -7.49 0.41 6.60
CA ALA A 134 -7.20 -0.19 7.90
C ALA A 134 -5.70 -0.09 8.18
N CYS A 135 -5.32 0.95 8.91
CA CYS A 135 -3.93 1.28 9.22
C CYS A 135 -3.60 0.85 10.65
N PHE A 136 -2.69 -0.11 10.81
CA PHE A 136 -2.24 -0.56 12.12
C PHE A 136 -0.90 0.08 12.46
N CYS A 137 -0.83 0.73 13.63
CA CYS A 137 0.35 1.46 14.12
C CYS A 137 1.12 2.22 13.02
N PRO A 138 0.46 3.09 12.25
CA PRO A 138 1.06 3.74 11.08
C PRO A 138 2.24 4.64 11.50
N ILE A 139 3.40 4.46 10.85
CA ILE A 139 4.56 5.35 11.03
C ILE A 139 4.44 6.52 10.06
N THR A 140 3.71 7.55 10.49
CA THR A 140 3.37 8.77 9.72
C THR A 140 3.90 10.02 10.40
N ASP A 141 3.68 11.19 9.77
CA ASP A 141 4.03 12.50 10.34
C ASP A 141 5.51 12.58 10.74
N LEU A 142 6.37 12.12 9.82
CA LEU A 142 7.79 11.86 10.07
C LEU A 142 8.54 13.15 10.45
N GLU A 143 8.08 14.29 9.94
CA GLU A 143 8.64 15.61 10.22
C GLU A 143 8.38 16.10 11.65
N HIS A 144 7.38 15.55 12.35
CA HIS A 144 7.07 15.86 13.75
C HIS A 144 7.33 14.68 14.71
N ALA A 145 7.70 13.51 14.17
CA ALA A 145 7.87 12.28 14.93
C ALA A 145 8.91 12.39 16.04
N ASP A 146 10.04 13.06 15.78
CA ASP A 146 11.11 13.25 16.79
C ASP A 146 10.60 14.04 18.01
N GLY A 147 9.87 15.14 17.78
CA GLY A 147 9.28 15.94 18.85
C GLY A 147 8.24 15.17 19.66
N ALA A 148 7.41 14.38 18.99
CA ALA A 148 6.44 13.50 19.65
C ALA A 148 7.12 12.39 20.47
N TYR A 149 8.24 11.85 19.97
CA TYR A 149 9.01 10.81 20.64
C TYR A 149 9.66 11.34 21.93
N GLU A 150 10.29 12.52 21.85
CA GLU A 150 10.88 13.19 23.02
C GLU A 150 9.81 13.61 24.04
N TRP A 151 8.63 14.06 23.59
CA TRP A 151 7.52 14.32 24.50
C TRP A 151 7.09 13.08 25.30
N MET A 152 7.11 11.90 24.67
CA MET A 152 6.71 10.64 25.30
C MET A 152 7.80 10.03 26.20
N TYR A 153 9.08 10.22 25.86
CA TYR A 153 10.20 9.48 26.45
C TYR A 153 11.38 10.31 26.99
N GLY A 154 11.42 11.63 26.76
CA GLY A 154 12.58 12.49 27.02
C GLY A 154 13.11 12.47 28.47
N ASP A 155 12.23 12.26 29.45
CA ASP A 155 12.62 12.22 30.86
C ASP A 155 13.11 10.83 31.34
N LYS A 156 13.02 9.78 30.52
CA LYS A 156 13.34 8.41 30.97
C LYS A 156 14.83 8.08 31.06
N ASN A 157 15.71 9.02 30.70
CA ASN A 157 17.17 8.85 30.83
C ASN A 157 17.70 9.16 32.25
N SER A 158 16.90 9.70 33.17
CA SER A 158 17.35 9.96 34.56
C SER A 158 17.48 8.70 35.42
N ASP A 159 16.97 7.56 34.95
CA ASP A 159 16.95 6.30 35.69
C ASP A 159 18.11 5.35 35.32
N PHE A 160 18.88 5.66 34.27
CA PHE A 160 20.04 4.86 33.82
C PHE A 160 21.41 5.46 34.20
N VAL A 161 21.44 6.60 34.90
CA VAL A 161 22.67 7.27 35.39
C VAL A 161 22.65 7.43 36.92
N LYS A 162 22.01 6.49 37.61
CA LYS A 162 22.12 6.35 39.07
C LYS A 162 22.65 4.96 39.42
N GLU A 163 23.95 4.78 39.28
CA GLU A 163 24.82 3.99 40.17
C GLU A 163 26.30 4.23 39.83
#